data_AF-A0A450TPL9-F1
#
_entry.id   AF-A0A450TPL9-F1
#
_cell.length_a   1.000
_cell.length_b   1.000
_cell.length_c   1.000
_cell.angle_alpha   90.00
_cell.angle_beta   90.00
_cell.angle_gamma   90.00
#
_symmetry.space_group_name_H-M   'P 1'
#
loop_
_entity.id
_entity.type
_entity.pdbx_description
1 polymer ?
#
loop_
_entity_poly.entity_id
_entity_poly.type
_entity_poly.pdbx_seq_one_letter_code
_entity_poly.pdbx_strand_id
1 'polypeptide(L)'
;TGLTLAGTFNGQTLTNIIDNNDGTYSADYTVGEGNADVADGGSVTTSITLTDAAGNAEAATTSVTLAGESIDANTPTVTFTDAAYDATSHVLTLTGTNMDTLLESTEGTGTDIKARMDWTKLVWDIDGDDAVTTNHTFAEADIASALVTDAGTTNTTLAITLNTGTGSGYDALEAITEFDALGIGNTGATVLVNDTVDIGAGFARDTALNVATTDAASDLFGADPTVVVFDLTGTGESSSHSGRTFDAGVDYDIYIIVAPTSAAIDFSTGTAWSGAASLSANDTITLVSSDSNAIQGFGNSVVDTAAGATGSAKWNTAGVGSAFILKNTGAATRKFNSVTDNSGVDIFADTANLAGGIGLTFAVMNATISGIVTSQGLAL
;
A
#
# COMPACT_ATOMS: atom_id res chain seq x y z
N THR A 1 58.12 16.14 21.42
CA THR A 1 57.23 15.03 21.04
C THR A 1 55.84 15.48 21.41
N GLY A 2 54.90 15.42 20.45
CA GLY A 2 53.51 15.81 20.69
C GLY A 2 52.82 14.93 21.73
N LEU A 3 51.70 15.43 22.25
CA LEU A 3 50.79 14.67 23.09
C LEU A 3 50.08 13.61 22.22
N THR A 4 49.55 12.57 22.85
CA THR A 4 48.71 11.57 22.16
C THR A 4 47.25 11.97 22.30
N LEU A 5 46.57 12.23 21.18
CA LEU A 5 45.12 12.45 21.16
C LEU A 5 44.38 11.11 21.18
N ALA A 6 43.31 11.02 21.97
CA ALA A 6 42.35 9.93 21.94
C ALA A 6 40.98 10.43 22.44
N GLY A 7 39.90 9.79 22.00
CA GLY A 7 38.58 10.12 22.50
C GLY A 7 37.44 9.71 21.59
N THR A 8 36.26 10.19 21.95
CA THR A 8 35.04 10.05 21.15
C THR A 8 34.53 11.39 20.67
N PHE A 9 33.87 11.36 19.51
CA PHE A 9 33.12 12.47 18.93
C PHE A 9 31.73 11.95 18.54
N ASN A 10 30.69 12.62 19.04
CA ASN A 10 29.30 12.22 18.88
C ASN A 10 29.05 10.74 19.27
N GLY A 11 29.65 10.30 20.37
CA GLY A 11 29.57 8.91 20.84
C GLY A 11 30.49 7.91 20.13
N GLN A 12 31.06 8.25 18.97
CA GLN A 12 31.90 7.35 18.19
C GLN A 12 33.40 7.57 18.45
N THR A 13 34.18 6.49 18.40
CA THR A 13 35.64 6.57 18.60
C THR A 13 36.31 7.27 17.42
N LEU A 14 37.16 8.25 17.70
CA LEU A 14 37.96 8.93 16.68
C LEU A 14 39.00 7.99 16.08
N THR A 15 39.22 8.09 14.77
CA THR A 15 40.20 7.30 14.03
C THR A 15 41.18 8.19 13.26
N ASN A 16 42.19 7.60 12.62
CA ASN A 16 43.18 8.33 11.78
C ASN A 16 43.76 9.59 12.44
N ILE A 17 44.11 9.46 13.71
CA ILE A 17 44.62 10.58 14.51
C ILE A 17 46.02 10.96 14.04
N ILE A 18 46.21 12.24 13.70
CA ILE A 18 47.47 12.82 13.21
C ILE A 18 47.88 13.99 14.10
N ASP A 19 49.12 13.97 14.58
CA ASP A 19 49.79 15.15 15.15
C ASP A 19 50.43 15.94 13.99
N ASN A 20 49.96 17.17 13.76
CA ASN A 20 50.45 18.03 12.67
C ASN A 20 51.78 18.72 13.00
N ASN A 21 52.33 18.47 14.19
CA ASN A 21 53.59 19.02 14.69
C ASN A 21 53.66 20.56 14.74
N ASP A 22 52.52 21.24 14.65
CA ASP A 22 52.35 22.69 14.78
C ASP A 22 51.50 23.07 16.01
N GLY A 23 51.16 22.08 16.84
CA GLY A 23 50.27 22.24 17.99
C GLY A 23 48.81 21.89 17.70
N THR A 24 48.48 21.46 16.48
CA THR A 24 47.16 20.97 16.10
C THR A 24 47.14 19.46 15.88
N TYR A 25 45.95 18.87 16.00
CA TYR A 25 45.69 17.47 15.71
C TYR A 25 44.51 17.38 14.75
N SER A 26 44.53 16.40 13.85
CA SER A 26 43.37 15.99 13.07
C SER A 26 42.99 14.56 13.42
N ALA A 27 41.71 14.24 13.27
CA ALA A 27 41.15 12.91 13.47
C ALA A 27 39.88 12.78 12.63
N ASP A 28 39.56 11.55 12.26
CA ASP A 28 38.34 11.24 11.51
C ASP A 28 37.24 10.79 12.46
N TYR A 29 36.08 11.44 12.32
CA TYR A 29 34.80 10.97 12.83
C TYR A 29 34.01 10.40 11.65
N THR A 30 33.63 9.13 11.75
CA THR A 30 32.76 8.47 10.76
C THR A 30 31.32 8.51 11.26
N VAL A 31 30.46 9.21 10.52
CA VAL A 31 29.01 9.16 10.73
C VAL A 31 28.55 7.74 10.37
N GLY A 32 27.75 7.13 11.23
CA GLY A 32 27.13 5.83 11.02
C GLY A 32 25.65 5.91 11.31
N GLU A 33 24.87 5.08 10.63
CA GLU A 33 23.41 5.05 10.74
C GLU A 33 22.96 4.95 12.20
N GLY A 34 22.05 5.83 12.62
CA GLY A 34 21.50 5.85 13.98
C GLY A 34 22.35 6.58 15.01
N ASN A 35 23.47 7.21 14.63
CA ASN A 35 24.11 8.20 15.49
C ASN A 35 23.17 9.38 15.75
N ALA A 36 23.48 10.20 16.75
CA ALA A 36 22.67 11.39 17.03
C ALA A 36 22.86 12.46 15.95
N ASP A 37 21.74 12.99 15.44
CA ASP A 37 21.76 14.18 14.61
C ASP A 37 22.16 15.41 15.41
N VAL A 38 22.91 16.30 14.78
CA VAL A 38 23.34 17.56 15.34
C VAL A 38 23.19 18.64 14.29
N ALA A 39 22.23 19.55 14.49
CA ALA A 39 22.04 20.71 13.63
C ALA A 39 23.26 21.65 13.65
N ASP A 40 23.35 22.53 12.66
CA ASP A 40 24.32 23.62 12.65
C ASP A 40 24.17 24.51 13.91
N GLY A 41 25.30 24.95 14.47
CA GLY A 41 25.38 25.60 15.77
C GLY A 41 25.09 24.69 16.96
N GLY A 42 24.77 23.42 16.72
CA GLY A 42 24.57 22.39 17.74
C GLY A 42 25.87 22.00 18.44
N SER A 43 25.76 21.54 19.68
CA SER A 43 26.91 21.07 20.46
C SER A 43 27.01 19.56 20.43
N VAL A 44 28.03 19.05 19.74
CA VAL A 44 28.38 17.64 19.72
C VAL A 44 28.95 17.23 21.07
N THR A 45 28.48 16.12 21.64
CA THR A 45 29.07 15.53 22.83
C THR A 45 30.38 14.83 22.48
N THR A 46 31.46 15.15 23.20
CA THR A 46 32.79 14.60 22.97
C THR A 46 33.44 14.09 24.25
N SER A 47 34.52 13.34 24.12
CA SER A 47 35.39 12.96 25.25
C SER A 47 36.84 12.88 24.77
N ILE A 48 37.36 14.02 24.33
CA ILE A 48 38.69 14.12 23.70
C ILE A 48 39.73 14.49 24.75
N THR A 49 40.83 13.75 24.80
CA THR A 49 41.93 13.95 25.75
C THR A 49 43.27 13.93 25.02
N LEU A 50 44.18 14.81 25.44
CA LEU A 50 45.60 14.76 25.10
C LEU A 50 46.41 14.22 26.29
N THR A 51 47.25 13.22 26.05
CA THR A 51 48.09 12.59 27.08
C THR A 51 49.57 12.72 26.74
N ASP A 52 50.40 13.10 27.70
CA ASP A 52 51.86 13.16 27.51
C ASP A 52 52.52 11.78 27.58
N ALA A 53 53.82 11.71 27.25
CA ALA A 53 54.58 10.47 27.28
C ALA A 53 54.76 9.87 28.70
N ALA A 54 54.51 10.65 29.75
CA ALA A 54 54.54 10.21 31.14
C ALA A 54 53.16 9.71 31.62
N GLY A 55 52.13 9.77 30.77
CA GLY A 55 50.77 9.34 31.08
C GLY A 55 49.90 10.40 31.75
N ASN A 56 50.34 11.66 31.81
CA ASN A 56 49.51 12.75 32.33
C ASN A 56 48.53 13.18 31.24
N ALA A 57 47.23 13.10 31.53
CA ALA A 57 46.17 13.54 30.63
C ALA A 57 45.63 14.91 31.03
N GLU A 58 45.28 15.72 30.05
CA GLU A 58 44.48 16.92 30.27
C GLU A 58 43.02 16.60 30.62
N ALA A 59 42.27 17.62 31.06
CA ALA A 59 40.83 17.50 31.23
C ALA A 59 40.17 17.29 29.86
N ALA A 60 39.22 16.35 29.77
CA ALA A 60 38.57 16.05 28.51
C ALA A 60 37.82 17.27 27.95
N THR A 61 37.98 17.51 26.65
CA THR A 61 37.04 18.34 25.91
C THR A 61 35.74 17.55 25.78
N THR A 62 34.66 18.09 26.34
CA THR A 62 33.36 17.40 26.45
C THR A 62 32.33 17.87 25.43
N SER A 63 32.58 19.00 24.75
CA SER A 63 31.69 19.52 23.72
C SER A 63 32.44 20.24 22.62
N VAL A 64 31.97 20.08 21.39
CA VAL A 64 32.40 20.87 20.22
C VAL A 64 31.15 21.42 19.54
N THR A 65 31.10 22.72 19.29
CA THR A 65 29.98 23.35 18.56
C THR A 65 30.26 23.32 17.06
N LEU A 66 29.29 22.87 16.26
CA LEU A 66 29.37 22.91 14.79
C LEU A 66 29.20 24.34 14.28
N ALA A 67 29.84 24.66 13.14
CA ALA A 67 29.86 26.02 12.62
C ALA A 67 29.85 26.04 11.08
N GLY A 68 28.65 25.90 10.51
CA GLY A 68 28.39 25.81 9.08
C GLY A 68 28.13 24.39 8.59
N GLU A 69 28.05 23.42 9.48
CA GLU A 69 27.81 22.00 9.19
C GLU A 69 26.74 21.41 10.10
N SER A 70 26.07 20.37 9.61
CA SER A 70 25.22 19.49 10.42
C SER A 70 25.70 18.06 10.33
N ILE A 71 25.35 17.26 11.34
CA ILE A 71 25.43 15.80 11.31
C ILE A 71 24.00 15.32 11.18
N ASP A 72 23.71 14.63 10.10
CA ASP A 72 22.49 13.87 9.91
C ASP A 72 22.92 12.42 9.63
N ALA A 73 22.53 11.53 10.53
CA ALA A 73 22.96 10.15 10.55
C ALA A 73 21.80 9.17 10.38
N ASN A 74 20.62 9.66 9.98
CA ASN A 74 19.41 8.87 9.97
C ASN A 74 18.75 8.90 8.60
N THR A 75 18.60 7.72 7.98
CA THR A 75 17.86 7.57 6.72
C THR A 75 16.34 7.65 6.94
N PRO A 76 15.56 8.12 5.96
CA PRO A 76 14.11 7.97 5.99
C PRO A 76 13.70 6.49 6.06
N THR A 77 12.60 6.22 6.76
CA THR A 77 12.08 4.85 6.97
C THR A 77 10.70 4.65 6.33
N VAL A 78 10.41 5.44 5.30
CA VAL A 78 9.16 5.37 4.55
C VAL A 78 8.97 3.99 3.93
N THR A 79 7.71 3.54 3.89
CA THR A 79 7.28 2.35 3.14
C THR A 79 6.07 2.73 2.29
N PHE A 80 5.86 2.03 1.17
CA PHE A 80 4.67 2.17 0.34
C PHE A 80 3.92 0.85 0.27
N THR A 81 2.59 0.93 0.32
CA THR A 81 1.70 -0.23 0.33
C THR A 81 0.56 -0.10 -0.68
N ASP A 82 0.34 1.09 -1.24
CA ASP A 82 -0.74 1.35 -2.18
C ASP A 82 -0.40 2.57 -3.05
N ALA A 83 -1.00 2.66 -4.24
CA ALA A 83 -0.84 3.76 -5.18
C ALA A 83 -2.16 4.01 -5.93
N ALA A 84 -2.74 5.21 -5.84
CA ALA A 84 -3.94 5.58 -6.58
C ALA A 84 -3.66 6.74 -7.53
N TYR A 85 -4.27 6.75 -8.71
CA TYR A 85 -4.10 7.82 -9.69
C TYR A 85 -5.43 8.47 -10.05
N ASP A 86 -5.49 9.80 -9.93
CA ASP A 86 -6.63 10.60 -10.41
C ASP A 86 -6.25 11.34 -11.69
N ALA A 87 -6.75 10.85 -12.82
CA ALA A 87 -6.54 11.44 -14.14
C ALA A 87 -7.16 12.85 -14.29
N THR A 88 -8.13 13.23 -13.46
CA THR A 88 -8.73 14.58 -13.51
C THR A 88 -7.82 15.62 -12.86
N SER A 89 -7.17 15.26 -11.76
CA SER A 89 -6.25 16.14 -11.04
C SER A 89 -4.77 15.92 -11.40
N HIS A 90 -4.47 14.85 -12.15
CA HIS A 90 -3.13 14.39 -12.50
C HIS A 90 -2.25 14.12 -11.28
N VAL A 91 -2.84 13.54 -10.24
CA VAL A 91 -2.17 13.24 -8.97
C VAL A 91 -2.04 11.72 -8.79
N LEU A 92 -0.80 11.25 -8.67
CA LEU A 92 -0.47 9.93 -8.13
C LEU A 92 -0.34 10.04 -6.61
N THR A 93 -1.17 9.31 -5.88
CA THR A 93 -1.18 9.28 -4.42
C THR A 93 -0.59 7.94 -3.97
N LEU A 94 0.56 7.99 -3.31
CA LEU A 94 1.17 6.83 -2.67
C LEU A 94 0.76 6.78 -1.20
N THR A 95 0.34 5.61 -0.73
CA THR A 95 -0.01 5.38 0.68
C THR A 95 0.97 4.41 1.31
N GLY A 96 1.30 4.62 2.59
CA GLY A 96 2.13 3.70 3.37
C GLY A 96 2.35 4.20 4.79
N THR A 97 3.58 4.07 5.31
CA THR A 97 3.91 4.50 6.69
C THR A 97 5.17 5.36 6.75
N ASN A 98 5.32 6.13 7.84
CA ASN A 98 6.49 6.96 8.15
C ASN A 98 6.80 8.04 7.11
N MET A 99 5.79 8.61 6.45
CA MET A 99 5.98 9.68 5.44
C MET A 99 6.56 10.96 6.06
N ASP A 100 6.39 11.16 7.37
CA ASP A 100 7.01 12.27 8.11
C ASP A 100 8.53 12.19 8.17
N THR A 101 9.13 11.01 7.97
CA THR A 101 10.59 10.87 7.88
C THR A 101 11.18 11.48 6.61
N LEU A 102 10.34 11.95 5.68
CA LEU A 102 10.74 12.73 4.50
C LEU A 102 10.80 14.24 4.77
N LEU A 103 10.37 14.66 5.96
CA LEU A 103 10.22 16.06 6.36
C LEU A 103 11.12 16.41 7.54
N GLU A 104 11.61 17.64 7.53
CA GLU A 104 12.25 18.26 8.69
C GLU A 104 11.23 18.72 9.72
N SER A 105 11.67 18.94 10.96
CA SER A 105 10.84 19.45 12.05
C SER A 105 10.13 20.79 11.77
N THR A 106 10.62 21.57 10.80
CA THR A 106 10.03 22.86 10.37
C THR A 106 9.13 22.74 9.15
N GLU A 107 9.00 21.54 8.59
CA GLU A 107 8.26 21.26 7.36
C GLU A 107 6.89 20.63 7.66
N GLY A 108 6.03 20.56 6.64
CA GLY A 108 4.68 20.04 6.80
C GLY A 108 3.98 19.84 5.46
N THR A 109 2.65 19.85 5.46
CA THR A 109 1.83 19.47 4.31
C THR A 109 1.99 20.32 3.04
N GLY A 110 2.57 21.52 3.16
CA GLY A 110 2.86 22.40 2.03
C GLY A 110 4.30 22.35 1.53
N THR A 111 5.16 21.52 2.13
CA THR A 111 6.57 21.41 1.73
C THR A 111 6.70 20.50 0.52
N ASP A 112 7.18 21.05 -0.59
CA ASP A 112 7.53 20.28 -1.78
C ASP A 112 8.86 19.56 -1.59
N ILE A 113 8.81 18.23 -1.47
CA ILE A 113 9.97 17.35 -1.29
C ILE A 113 10.47 16.76 -2.62
N LYS A 114 9.98 17.25 -3.76
CA LYS A 114 10.30 16.72 -5.09
C LYS A 114 11.80 16.53 -5.34
N ALA A 115 12.64 17.49 -4.91
CA ALA A 115 14.09 17.44 -5.11
C ALA A 115 14.78 16.33 -4.30
N ARG A 116 14.12 15.79 -3.28
CA ARG A 116 14.64 14.72 -2.43
C ARG A 116 14.35 13.34 -3.00
N MET A 117 13.45 13.23 -3.98
CA MET A 117 13.09 11.94 -4.57
C MET A 117 13.98 11.58 -5.77
N ASP A 118 14.25 10.30 -5.99
CA ASP A 118 14.88 9.77 -7.20
C ASP A 118 13.81 9.24 -8.15
N TRP A 119 13.30 10.13 -9.01
CA TRP A 119 12.21 9.83 -9.94
C TRP A 119 12.50 8.68 -10.91
N THR A 120 13.78 8.36 -11.13
CA THR A 120 14.16 7.20 -11.96
C THR A 120 13.81 5.85 -11.33
N LYS A 121 13.43 5.85 -10.05
CA LYS A 121 12.96 4.69 -9.29
C LYS A 121 11.45 4.51 -9.32
N LEU A 122 10.70 5.51 -9.79
CA LEU A 122 9.26 5.42 -9.95
C LEU A 122 8.95 4.96 -11.37
N VAL A 123 8.27 3.83 -11.47
CA VAL A 123 7.90 3.22 -12.74
C VAL A 123 6.40 2.97 -12.74
N TRP A 124 5.75 3.40 -13.82
CA TRP A 124 4.41 2.96 -14.13
C TRP A 124 4.52 1.70 -14.97
N ASP A 125 4.11 0.59 -14.39
CA ASP A 125 4.10 -0.72 -15.02
C ASP A 125 2.81 -0.87 -15.82
N ILE A 126 2.96 -0.95 -17.14
CA ILE A 126 1.81 -1.08 -18.03
C ILE A 126 1.35 -2.52 -17.97
N ASP A 127 0.05 -2.74 -17.80
CA ASP A 127 -0.56 -4.06 -17.65
C ASP A 127 -0.15 -4.82 -16.37
N GLY A 128 0.70 -4.25 -15.51
CA GLY A 128 1.16 -4.91 -14.29
C GLY A 128 1.89 -6.22 -14.56
N ASP A 129 2.64 -6.28 -15.67
CA ASP A 129 3.26 -7.49 -16.18
C ASP A 129 4.80 -7.45 -16.15
N ASP A 130 5.34 -6.63 -15.24
CA ASP A 130 6.74 -6.26 -15.16
C ASP A 130 7.20 -5.61 -16.48
N ALA A 131 8.30 -6.06 -17.07
CA ALA A 131 8.86 -5.45 -18.29
C ALA A 131 8.37 -6.13 -19.59
N VAL A 132 7.23 -6.82 -19.56
CA VAL A 132 6.70 -7.50 -20.76
C VAL A 132 6.08 -6.45 -21.69
N THR A 133 5.17 -5.63 -21.19
CA THR A 133 4.80 -4.37 -21.83
C THR A 133 5.86 -3.29 -21.51
N THR A 134 5.98 -2.27 -22.36
CA THR A 134 7.01 -1.23 -22.16
C THR A 134 6.54 -0.21 -21.14
N ASN A 135 7.19 -0.24 -19.98
CA ASN A 135 6.85 0.62 -18.84
C ASN A 135 7.29 2.07 -19.02
N HIS A 136 6.65 2.96 -18.26
CA HIS A 136 7.03 4.36 -18.18
C HIS A 136 7.90 4.60 -16.96
N THR A 137 9.10 5.15 -17.16
CA THR A 137 9.94 5.63 -16.06
C THR A 137 9.84 7.15 -15.98
N PHE A 138 9.53 7.66 -14.80
CA PHE A 138 9.40 9.10 -14.58
C PHE A 138 10.77 9.79 -14.50
N ALA A 139 10.79 11.08 -14.85
CA ALA A 139 11.89 12.00 -14.59
C ALA A 139 11.42 13.16 -13.72
N GLU A 140 12.37 13.88 -13.10
CA GLU A 140 12.03 15.06 -12.30
C GLU A 140 11.26 16.14 -13.09
N ALA A 141 11.50 16.24 -14.41
CA ALA A 141 10.80 17.16 -15.29
C ALA A 141 9.31 16.82 -15.48
N ASP A 142 8.92 15.58 -15.17
CA ASP A 142 7.54 15.11 -15.26
C ASP A 142 6.71 15.51 -14.06
N ILE A 143 7.35 15.93 -12.97
CA ILE A 143 6.70 16.16 -11.68
C ILE A 143 6.53 17.65 -11.41
N ALA A 144 5.33 18.06 -11.04
CA ALA A 144 5.03 19.42 -10.58
C ALA A 144 5.39 19.61 -9.10
N SER A 145 5.02 18.64 -8.25
CA SER A 145 5.28 18.67 -6.80
C SER A 145 5.20 17.27 -6.17
N ALA A 146 5.85 17.08 -5.03
CA ALA A 146 5.66 15.93 -4.15
C ALA A 146 5.40 16.41 -2.72
N LEU A 147 4.25 16.06 -2.13
CA LEU A 147 3.78 16.59 -0.83
C LEU A 147 3.33 15.47 0.11
N VAL A 148 3.79 15.49 1.36
CA VAL A 148 3.23 14.63 2.42
C VAL A 148 1.94 15.29 2.94
N THR A 149 0.78 14.85 2.45
CA THR A 149 -0.48 15.62 2.58
C THR A 149 -1.12 15.54 3.95
N ASP A 150 -0.76 14.53 4.75
CA ASP A 150 -1.26 14.27 6.09
C ASP A 150 -0.17 14.36 7.18
N ALA A 151 0.86 15.18 6.90
CA ALA A 151 1.96 15.45 7.81
C ALA A 151 1.47 16.00 9.16
N GLY A 152 1.94 15.38 10.24
CA GLY A 152 1.58 15.70 11.62
C GLY A 152 0.26 15.07 12.10
N THR A 153 -0.45 14.32 11.25
CA THR A 153 -1.66 13.57 11.65
C THR A 153 -1.45 12.07 11.54
N THR A 154 -1.51 11.54 10.32
CA THR A 154 -1.44 10.10 10.04
C THR A 154 -0.12 9.72 9.38
N ASN A 155 0.56 10.66 8.71
CA ASN A 155 1.88 10.47 8.10
C ASN A 155 1.93 9.25 7.15
N THR A 156 0.89 9.10 6.34
CA THR A 156 0.68 7.92 5.49
C THR A 156 0.58 8.25 4.01
N THR A 157 0.42 9.52 3.63
CA THR A 157 0.09 9.88 2.25
C THR A 157 1.12 10.80 1.61
N LEU A 158 1.66 10.39 0.46
CA LEU A 158 2.50 11.19 -0.43
C LEU A 158 1.76 11.46 -1.74
N ALA A 159 1.43 12.71 -2.02
CA ALA A 159 0.81 13.13 -3.27
C ALA A 159 1.87 13.66 -4.25
N ILE A 160 1.92 13.05 -5.43
CA ILE A 160 2.82 13.38 -6.53
C ILE A 160 1.96 13.97 -7.66
N THR A 161 2.08 15.27 -7.87
CA THR A 161 1.36 15.97 -8.94
C THR A 161 2.22 15.94 -10.20
N LEU A 162 1.68 15.47 -11.32
CA LEU A 162 2.39 15.49 -12.61
C LEU A 162 2.28 16.87 -13.28
N ASN A 163 3.32 17.27 -14.00
CA ASN A 163 3.30 18.47 -14.84
C ASN A 163 2.30 18.31 -15.98
N THR A 164 1.76 19.45 -16.46
CA THR A 164 0.85 19.52 -17.61
C THR A 164 1.45 20.24 -18.82
N GLY A 165 0.92 20.01 -20.03
CA GLY A 165 1.40 20.51 -21.32
C GLY A 165 2.14 19.48 -22.20
N THR A 166 2.16 19.70 -23.52
CA THR A 166 2.59 18.72 -24.52
C THR A 166 3.98 18.14 -24.24
N GLY A 167 4.04 16.83 -24.00
CA GLY A 167 5.28 16.10 -23.72
C GLY A 167 5.79 16.24 -22.27
N SER A 168 4.94 16.66 -21.34
CA SER A 168 5.18 16.59 -19.89
C SER A 168 4.73 15.24 -19.31
N GLY A 169 5.01 15.01 -18.02
CA GLY A 169 4.72 13.75 -17.32
C GLY A 169 3.36 13.13 -17.58
N TYR A 170 2.27 13.90 -17.46
CA TYR A 170 0.93 13.37 -17.70
C TYR A 170 0.67 13.06 -19.20
N ASP A 171 1.05 13.97 -20.11
CA ASP A 171 0.80 13.85 -21.55
C ASP A 171 1.63 12.69 -22.12
N ALA A 172 2.80 12.44 -21.54
CA ALA A 172 3.64 11.31 -21.88
C ALA A 172 3.06 10.00 -21.35
N LEU A 173 2.54 9.99 -20.12
CA LEU A 173 1.95 8.81 -19.48
C LEU A 173 0.63 8.39 -20.14
N GLU A 174 -0.36 9.30 -20.20
CA GLU A 174 -1.71 9.00 -20.74
C GLU A 174 -1.70 8.76 -22.27
N ALA A 175 -0.63 9.15 -22.98
CA ALA A 175 -0.46 8.85 -24.40
C ALA A 175 0.09 7.43 -24.67
N ILE A 176 0.50 6.70 -23.63
CA ILE A 176 0.98 5.33 -23.78
C ILE A 176 -0.16 4.44 -24.24
N THR A 177 0.13 3.57 -25.21
CA THR A 177 -0.83 2.56 -25.65
C THR A 177 -1.01 1.57 -24.50
N GLU A 178 -2.26 1.21 -24.21
CA GLU A 178 -2.62 0.34 -23.06
C GLU A 178 -2.52 1.03 -21.69
N PHE A 179 -2.28 2.35 -21.63
CA PHE A 179 -2.47 3.09 -20.38
C PHE A 179 -3.85 2.83 -19.80
N ASP A 180 -3.86 2.40 -18.55
CA ASP A 180 -5.04 2.21 -17.72
C ASP A 180 -4.85 2.87 -16.35
N ALA A 181 -5.83 3.65 -15.91
CA ALA A 181 -5.72 4.28 -14.61
C ALA A 181 -5.79 3.19 -13.52
N LEU A 182 -4.86 3.25 -12.55
CA LEU A 182 -4.77 2.29 -11.44
C LEU A 182 -6.16 2.01 -10.85
N GLY A 183 -6.59 0.75 -10.90
CA GLY A 183 -7.79 0.26 -10.21
C GLY A 183 -9.11 0.29 -10.98
N ILE A 184 -9.16 0.80 -12.22
CA ILE A 184 -10.38 0.71 -13.04
C ILE A 184 -10.02 0.23 -14.43
N GLY A 185 -10.08 -1.08 -14.64
CA GLY A 185 -9.99 -1.70 -15.96
C GLY A 185 -10.73 -0.88 -17.02
N ASN A 186 -10.04 -0.42 -18.05
CA ASN A 186 -10.62 0.44 -19.08
C ASN A 186 -11.91 -0.17 -19.64
N THR A 187 -13.06 0.51 -19.47
CA THR A 187 -14.35 0.03 -19.95
C THR A 187 -14.35 -0.19 -21.47
N GLY A 188 -14.04 -1.42 -21.90
CA GLY A 188 -13.96 -1.81 -23.31
C GLY A 188 -12.66 -2.49 -23.76
N ALA A 189 -11.66 -2.67 -22.88
CA ALA A 189 -10.45 -3.41 -23.22
C ALA A 189 -10.72 -4.92 -23.37
N THR A 190 -10.07 -5.56 -24.34
CA THR A 190 -10.27 -6.99 -24.66
C THR A 190 -9.45 -7.91 -23.74
N VAL A 191 -8.49 -7.34 -23.03
CA VAL A 191 -7.73 -7.89 -21.91
C VAL A 191 -7.67 -6.75 -20.88
N LEU A 192 -8.16 -6.99 -19.66
CA LEU A 192 -8.16 -6.00 -18.57
C LEU A 192 -7.03 -6.38 -17.63
N VAL A 193 -5.84 -5.94 -17.97
CA VAL A 193 -4.66 -5.99 -17.11
C VAL A 193 -4.51 -4.58 -16.59
N ASN A 194 -4.53 -4.44 -15.26
CA ASN A 194 -4.45 -3.12 -14.64
C ASN A 194 -2.99 -2.71 -14.59
N ASP A 195 -2.72 -1.46 -14.93
CA ASP A 195 -1.43 -0.87 -14.64
C ASP A 195 -1.15 -0.92 -13.13
N THR A 196 0.12 -1.01 -12.80
CA THR A 196 0.62 -0.92 -11.43
C THR A 196 1.73 0.12 -11.33
N VAL A 197 2.17 0.42 -10.11
CA VAL A 197 3.29 1.31 -9.83
C VAL A 197 4.35 0.53 -9.09
N ASP A 198 5.56 0.58 -9.64
CA ASP A 198 6.76 0.04 -9.05
C ASP A 198 7.64 1.17 -8.51
N ILE A 199 8.21 0.93 -7.33
CA ILE A 199 9.12 1.83 -6.64
C ILE A 199 10.39 1.05 -6.32
N GLY A 200 11.49 1.43 -6.96
CA GLY A 200 12.81 0.88 -6.66
C GLY A 200 13.39 1.44 -5.35
N ALA A 201 14.23 0.63 -4.67
CA ALA A 201 14.91 1.05 -3.45
C ALA A 201 15.73 2.35 -3.65
N GLY A 202 15.64 3.23 -2.66
CA GLY A 202 16.30 4.54 -2.65
C GLY A 202 15.58 5.60 -3.46
N PHE A 203 14.28 5.44 -3.68
CA PHE A 203 13.39 6.46 -4.21
C PHE A 203 13.36 7.69 -3.30
N ALA A 204 13.29 7.51 -1.99
CA ALA A 204 13.18 8.58 -1.00
C ALA A 204 14.53 8.96 -0.39
N ARG A 205 14.69 10.26 -0.11
CA ARG A 205 15.80 10.83 0.67
C ARG A 205 15.30 11.90 1.63
N ASP A 206 16.06 12.17 2.68
CA ASP A 206 15.86 13.33 3.56
C ASP A 206 16.54 14.60 3.00
N THR A 207 16.66 15.64 3.83
CA THR A 207 17.33 16.90 3.46
C THR A 207 18.85 16.76 3.36
N ALA A 208 19.46 15.87 4.15
CA ALA A 208 20.89 15.55 4.05
C ALA A 208 21.23 14.59 2.90
N LEU A 209 20.21 14.14 2.16
CA LEU A 209 20.26 13.18 1.07
C LEU A 209 20.62 11.76 1.51
N ASN A 210 20.38 11.40 2.78
CA ASN A 210 20.46 10.00 3.18
C ASN A 210 19.35 9.22 2.49
N VAL A 211 19.72 8.09 1.91
CA VAL A 211 18.85 7.31 1.02
C VAL A 211 18.07 6.28 1.80
N ALA A 212 16.75 6.28 1.67
CA ALA A 212 15.91 5.27 2.28
C ALA A 212 16.22 3.87 1.74
N THR A 213 16.06 2.85 2.59
CA THR A 213 16.26 1.44 2.21
C THR A 213 14.99 0.61 2.32
N THR A 214 13.92 1.19 2.85
CA THR A 214 12.64 0.56 3.16
C THR A 214 11.53 0.89 2.16
N ASP A 215 11.85 1.72 1.17
CA ASP A 215 10.91 2.40 0.29
C ASP A 215 10.64 1.64 -1.03
N ALA A 216 11.25 0.47 -1.22
CA ALA A 216 10.96 -0.36 -2.36
C ALA A 216 9.58 -1.01 -2.24
N ALA A 217 8.80 -0.96 -3.31
CA ALA A 217 7.50 -1.61 -3.43
C ALA A 217 7.27 -1.98 -4.89
N SER A 218 6.52 -3.05 -5.12
CA SER A 218 6.16 -3.50 -6.47
C SER A 218 4.66 -3.72 -6.54
N ASP A 219 4.12 -3.69 -7.75
CA ASP A 219 2.72 -3.99 -8.02
C ASP A 219 1.75 -3.14 -7.19
N LEU A 220 2.07 -1.85 -6.96
CA LEU A 220 1.16 -0.97 -6.25
C LEU A 220 0.00 -0.56 -7.16
N PHE A 221 -1.23 -0.75 -6.73
CA PHE A 221 -2.41 -0.36 -7.50
C PHE A 221 -3.52 0.10 -6.57
N GLY A 222 -4.29 1.09 -7.04
CA GLY A 222 -5.30 1.78 -6.24
C GLY A 222 -6.55 0.94 -6.16
N ALA A 223 -6.57 0.00 -5.23
CA ALA A 223 -7.73 -0.86 -5.06
C ALA A 223 -8.98 -0.05 -4.70
N ASP A 224 -10.10 -0.33 -5.35
CA ASP A 224 -11.37 0.28 -5.01
C ASP A 224 -11.85 -0.22 -3.62
N PRO A 225 -11.88 0.64 -2.58
CA PRO A 225 -12.30 0.24 -1.25
C PRO A 225 -13.82 0.03 -1.15
N THR A 226 -14.57 0.25 -2.23
CA THR A 226 -15.99 -0.10 -2.32
C THR A 226 -16.21 -1.50 -2.91
N VAL A 227 -15.16 -2.12 -3.46
CA VAL A 227 -15.21 -3.50 -3.93
C VAL A 227 -14.76 -4.46 -2.83
N VAL A 228 -15.65 -5.36 -2.41
CA VAL A 228 -15.33 -6.37 -1.40
C VAL A 228 -15.34 -7.75 -2.04
N VAL A 229 -14.25 -8.50 -1.93
CA VAL A 229 -14.14 -9.86 -2.47
C VAL A 229 -14.01 -10.85 -1.33
N PHE A 230 -14.85 -11.87 -1.34
CA PHE A 230 -14.75 -13.07 -0.51
C PHE A 230 -14.37 -14.25 -1.41
N ASP A 231 -13.10 -14.67 -1.35
CA ASP A 231 -12.65 -15.89 -2.03
C ASP A 231 -12.89 -17.10 -1.13
N LEU A 232 -14.04 -17.76 -1.35
CA LEU A 232 -14.41 -18.97 -0.63
C LEU A 232 -13.91 -20.24 -1.32
N THR A 233 -12.97 -20.10 -2.26
CA THR A 233 -12.20 -21.21 -2.80
C THR A 233 -11.03 -21.54 -1.87
N GLY A 234 -10.20 -22.54 -2.19
CA GLY A 234 -9.27 -23.21 -1.27
C GLY A 234 -8.37 -22.38 -0.34
N THR A 235 -8.27 -21.05 -0.50
CA THR A 235 -7.54 -20.09 0.36
C THR A 235 -8.39 -19.48 1.49
N GLY A 236 -9.70 -19.30 1.27
CA GLY A 236 -10.61 -18.72 2.26
C GLY A 236 -10.38 -17.24 2.58
N GLU A 237 -9.74 -16.49 1.68
CA GLU A 237 -9.33 -15.11 1.89
C GLU A 237 -10.44 -14.10 1.54
N SER A 238 -10.33 -12.89 2.06
CA SER A 238 -11.18 -11.76 1.66
C SER A 238 -10.42 -10.46 1.67
N SER A 239 -10.93 -9.46 0.95
CA SER A 239 -10.34 -8.11 0.90
C SER A 239 -10.14 -7.51 2.29
N SER A 240 -9.15 -6.62 2.41
CA SER A 240 -8.76 -5.99 3.68
C SER A 240 -8.51 -4.51 3.46
N HIS A 241 -9.59 -3.77 3.27
CA HIS A 241 -9.61 -2.31 3.27
C HIS A 241 -10.66 -1.83 4.27
N SER A 242 -10.67 -0.53 4.56
CA SER A 242 -11.63 0.10 5.50
C SER A 242 -11.74 -0.63 6.86
N GLY A 243 -10.62 -1.21 7.33
CA GLY A 243 -10.59 -2.01 8.56
C GLY A 243 -11.55 -3.22 8.57
N ARG A 244 -11.93 -3.73 7.39
CA ARG A 244 -12.93 -4.80 7.19
C ARG A 244 -14.31 -4.44 7.74
N THR A 245 -14.71 -3.18 7.54
CA THR A 245 -16.02 -2.67 7.95
C THR A 245 -16.75 -2.07 6.76
N PHE A 246 -18.03 -2.42 6.61
CA PHE A 246 -18.95 -1.75 5.69
C PHE A 246 -19.42 -0.43 6.33
N ASP A 247 -18.98 0.68 5.76
CA ASP A 247 -19.25 2.01 6.25
C ASP A 247 -20.65 2.49 5.86
N ALA A 248 -21.27 3.27 6.75
CA ALA A 248 -22.61 3.79 6.51
C ALA A 248 -22.61 4.83 5.37
N GLY A 249 -23.45 4.60 4.36
CA GLY A 249 -23.62 5.53 3.23
C GLY A 249 -22.58 5.38 2.11
N VAL A 250 -21.78 4.32 2.14
CA VAL A 250 -20.93 3.86 1.03
C VAL A 250 -21.67 2.75 0.30
N ASP A 251 -21.72 2.84 -1.03
CA ASP A 251 -22.33 1.82 -1.87
C ASP A 251 -21.23 0.81 -2.28
N TYR A 252 -21.36 -0.44 -1.86
CA TYR A 252 -20.37 -1.50 -2.10
C TYR A 252 -20.78 -2.46 -3.23
N ASP A 253 -19.80 -2.90 -4.01
CA ASP A 253 -19.91 -4.05 -4.90
C ASP A 253 -19.22 -5.26 -4.27
N ILE A 254 -20.04 -6.20 -3.78
CA ILE A 254 -19.58 -7.36 -3.03
C ILE A 254 -19.57 -8.58 -3.93
N TYR A 255 -18.43 -9.24 -4.05
CA TYR A 255 -18.26 -10.46 -4.80
C TYR A 255 -17.96 -11.64 -3.89
N ILE A 256 -18.65 -12.74 -4.11
CA ILE A 256 -18.42 -13.99 -3.38
C ILE A 256 -18.02 -15.05 -4.39
N ILE A 257 -16.75 -15.46 -4.36
CA ILE A 257 -16.20 -16.45 -5.28
C ILE A 257 -16.37 -17.83 -4.68
N VAL A 258 -16.93 -18.76 -5.45
CA VAL A 258 -17.15 -20.15 -5.02
C VAL A 258 -16.61 -21.15 -6.03
N ALA A 259 -16.01 -22.23 -5.51
CA ALA A 259 -15.43 -23.29 -6.34
C ALA A 259 -16.52 -24.14 -7.03
N PRO A 260 -16.33 -24.50 -8.32
CA PRO A 260 -17.37 -25.19 -9.09
C PRO A 260 -17.61 -26.65 -8.69
N THR A 261 -16.63 -27.31 -8.10
CA THR A 261 -16.60 -28.78 -7.99
C THR A 261 -16.47 -29.31 -6.56
N SER A 262 -16.20 -28.45 -5.57
CA SER A 262 -16.18 -28.85 -4.15
C SER A 262 -17.60 -28.81 -3.57
N ALA A 263 -17.84 -29.26 -2.33
CA ALA A 263 -19.00 -28.87 -1.52
C ALA A 263 -18.58 -27.99 -0.32
N ALA A 264 -17.31 -28.07 0.07
CA ALA A 264 -16.73 -27.23 1.09
C ALA A 264 -16.58 -25.79 0.59
N ILE A 265 -16.72 -24.87 1.52
CA ILE A 265 -16.30 -23.47 1.43
C ILE A 265 -15.25 -23.27 2.51
N ASP A 266 -14.22 -22.50 2.19
CA ASP A 266 -13.21 -22.10 3.16
C ASP A 266 -13.39 -20.61 3.47
N PHE A 267 -13.17 -20.23 4.72
CA PHE A 267 -13.08 -18.85 5.11
C PHE A 267 -12.23 -18.74 6.36
N SER A 268 -11.20 -17.92 6.31
CA SER A 268 -10.26 -17.79 7.41
C SER A 268 -10.94 -17.34 8.70
N THR A 269 -10.57 -17.96 9.82
CA THR A 269 -11.20 -17.61 11.11
C THR A 269 -10.85 -16.18 11.51
N GLY A 270 -11.86 -15.37 11.88
CA GLY A 270 -11.66 -14.01 12.36
C GLY A 270 -11.53 -12.94 11.28
N THR A 271 -11.77 -13.27 10.00
CA THR A 271 -11.69 -12.32 8.88
C THR A 271 -13.05 -11.86 8.36
N ALA A 272 -14.12 -12.16 9.10
CA ALA A 272 -15.47 -11.72 8.75
C ALA A 272 -15.58 -10.19 8.79
N TRP A 273 -16.29 -9.63 7.82
CA TRP A 273 -16.51 -8.19 7.71
C TRP A 273 -17.60 -7.73 8.69
N SER A 274 -17.35 -6.63 9.41
CA SER A 274 -18.34 -5.99 10.27
C SER A 274 -19.11 -4.87 9.55
N GLY A 275 -20.14 -4.33 10.19
CA GLY A 275 -20.91 -3.20 9.66
C GLY A 275 -21.92 -3.62 8.59
N ALA A 276 -22.23 -4.90 8.43
CA ALA A 276 -23.12 -5.37 7.36
C ALA A 276 -24.56 -4.82 7.48
N ALA A 277 -24.94 -4.28 8.64
CA ALA A 277 -26.16 -3.52 8.84
C ALA A 277 -26.21 -2.18 8.05
N SER A 278 -25.05 -1.67 7.62
CA SER A 278 -24.90 -0.47 6.78
C SER A 278 -25.28 -0.71 5.32
N LEU A 279 -25.30 -1.96 4.87
CA LEU A 279 -25.66 -2.32 3.50
C LEU A 279 -27.11 -1.89 3.19
N SER A 280 -27.28 -1.31 2.02
CA SER A 280 -28.44 -0.56 1.55
C SER A 280 -28.98 -1.12 0.23
N ALA A 281 -29.94 -0.43 -0.39
CA ALA A 281 -30.48 -0.86 -1.68
C ALA A 281 -29.57 -0.55 -2.88
N ASN A 282 -28.53 0.26 -2.69
CA ASN A 282 -27.57 0.60 -3.74
C ASN A 282 -26.41 -0.40 -3.83
N ASP A 283 -26.12 -1.10 -2.74
CA ASP A 283 -25.10 -2.14 -2.69
C ASP A 283 -25.50 -3.34 -3.55
N THR A 284 -24.49 -4.02 -4.10
CA THR A 284 -24.69 -5.26 -4.85
C THR A 284 -23.94 -6.42 -4.21
N ILE A 285 -24.54 -7.62 -4.30
CA ILE A 285 -23.86 -8.87 -4.00
C ILE A 285 -23.94 -9.76 -5.23
N THR A 286 -22.77 -10.01 -5.81
CA THR A 286 -22.56 -10.86 -6.96
C THR A 286 -21.94 -12.18 -6.52
N LEU A 287 -22.65 -13.28 -6.75
CA LEU A 287 -22.07 -14.62 -6.59
C LEU A 287 -21.33 -14.99 -7.87
N VAL A 288 -20.08 -15.41 -7.74
CA VAL A 288 -19.15 -15.64 -8.85
C VAL A 288 -18.65 -17.08 -8.84
N SER A 289 -18.64 -17.71 -10.02
CA SER A 289 -17.99 -19.01 -10.18
C SER A 289 -17.49 -19.25 -11.61
N SER A 290 -16.40 -19.99 -11.76
CA SER A 290 -15.80 -20.36 -13.05
C SER A 290 -16.59 -21.34 -13.89
N ASP A 291 -17.69 -21.85 -13.36
CA ASP A 291 -18.62 -22.69 -14.11
C ASP A 291 -20.06 -22.23 -13.87
N SER A 292 -20.82 -22.00 -14.94
CA SER A 292 -22.28 -21.82 -14.86
C SER A 292 -22.99 -23.04 -14.25
N ASN A 293 -22.29 -24.18 -14.21
CA ASN A 293 -22.70 -25.43 -13.60
C ASN A 293 -22.20 -25.63 -12.15
N ALA A 294 -21.32 -24.76 -11.65
CA ALA A 294 -20.81 -24.76 -10.28
C ALA A 294 -21.90 -24.70 -9.21
N ILE A 295 -22.93 -23.91 -9.53
CA ILE A 295 -24.04 -23.58 -8.67
C ILE A 295 -25.25 -24.34 -9.19
N GLN A 296 -25.07 -25.60 -9.59
CA GLN A 296 -26.16 -26.46 -10.03
C GLN A 296 -26.46 -27.56 -9.02
N GLY A 297 -27.70 -27.53 -8.55
CA GLY A 297 -28.41 -28.78 -8.43
C GLY A 297 -28.76 -29.30 -9.83
N PHE A 298 -28.02 -30.30 -10.31
CA PHE A 298 -28.32 -31.11 -11.51
C PHE A 298 -28.77 -30.36 -12.80
N GLY A 299 -27.83 -29.98 -13.65
CA GLY A 299 -28.05 -29.77 -15.09
C GLY A 299 -28.97 -28.61 -15.49
N ASN A 300 -29.11 -27.56 -14.66
CA ASN A 300 -30.04 -26.46 -14.90
C ASN A 300 -29.44 -25.09 -14.58
N SER A 301 -29.67 -24.07 -15.41
CA SER A 301 -29.18 -22.70 -15.19
C SER A 301 -29.74 -22.06 -13.91
N VAL A 302 -29.01 -21.10 -13.32
CA VAL A 302 -29.49 -20.27 -12.19
C VAL A 302 -30.69 -19.44 -12.67
N VAL A 303 -31.80 -19.46 -11.92
CA VAL A 303 -33.09 -18.90 -12.39
C VAL A 303 -33.58 -17.71 -11.56
N ASP A 304 -33.11 -17.51 -10.32
CA ASP A 304 -33.66 -16.45 -9.47
C ASP A 304 -32.70 -16.01 -8.36
N THR A 305 -32.56 -14.69 -8.20
CA THR A 305 -31.94 -14.01 -7.06
C THR A 305 -33.04 -13.35 -6.24
N ALA A 306 -33.67 -14.13 -5.35
CA ALA A 306 -34.70 -13.58 -4.47
C ALA A 306 -34.05 -13.14 -3.15
N ALA A 307 -34.14 -11.84 -2.82
CA ALA A 307 -34.07 -11.39 -1.44
C ALA A 307 -35.20 -12.10 -0.68
N GLY A 308 -34.89 -13.22 -0.01
CA GLY A 308 -35.90 -14.06 0.59
C GLY A 308 -36.62 -13.27 1.68
N ALA A 309 -37.95 -13.38 1.75
CA ALA A 309 -38.81 -12.76 2.77
C ALA A 309 -38.48 -13.15 4.25
N THR A 310 -37.34 -13.80 4.51
CA THR A 310 -36.85 -14.31 5.80
C THR A 310 -35.34 -14.00 5.99
N GLY A 311 -34.87 -12.83 5.55
CA GLY A 311 -33.52 -12.35 5.89
C GLY A 311 -32.39 -13.18 5.30
N SER A 312 -32.46 -13.56 4.03
CA SER A 312 -31.38 -14.28 3.34
C SER A 312 -31.34 -13.94 1.85
N ALA A 313 -30.13 -13.81 1.30
CA ALA A 313 -29.88 -13.79 -0.13
C ALA A 313 -29.72 -15.23 -0.64
N LYS A 314 -30.44 -15.56 -1.72
CA LYS A 314 -30.52 -16.92 -2.24
C LYS A 314 -30.32 -16.94 -3.74
N TRP A 315 -29.47 -17.86 -4.19
CA TRP A 315 -29.27 -18.17 -5.59
C TRP A 315 -29.90 -19.53 -5.87
N ASN A 316 -30.99 -19.53 -6.65
CA ASN A 316 -31.82 -20.70 -6.88
C ASN A 316 -31.54 -21.38 -8.21
N THR A 317 -31.63 -22.71 -8.17
CA THR A 317 -31.55 -23.59 -9.36
C THR A 317 -32.91 -24.22 -9.60
N ALA A 318 -33.35 -24.20 -10.86
CA ALA A 318 -34.64 -24.78 -11.21
C ALA A 318 -34.67 -26.29 -10.93
N GLY A 319 -35.67 -26.74 -10.18
CA GLY A 319 -35.87 -28.15 -9.82
C GLY A 319 -35.15 -28.62 -8.55
N VAL A 320 -34.20 -27.84 -7.99
CA VAL A 320 -33.40 -28.27 -6.82
C VAL A 320 -33.45 -27.29 -5.64
N GLY A 321 -33.90 -26.05 -5.87
CA GLY A 321 -34.05 -25.01 -4.84
C GLY A 321 -32.78 -24.17 -4.69
N SER A 322 -32.58 -23.60 -3.50
CA SER A 322 -31.43 -22.73 -3.23
C SER A 322 -30.12 -23.51 -3.24
N ALA A 323 -29.22 -23.11 -4.14
CA ALA A 323 -27.90 -23.70 -4.34
C ALA A 323 -26.81 -22.98 -3.54
N PHE A 324 -26.96 -21.68 -3.33
CA PHE A 324 -26.19 -20.91 -2.37
C PHE A 324 -27.14 -20.04 -1.54
N ILE A 325 -26.85 -19.95 -0.24
CA ILE A 325 -27.64 -19.17 0.72
C ILE A 325 -26.66 -18.37 1.56
N LEU A 326 -26.77 -17.05 1.50
CA LEU A 326 -26.19 -16.13 2.47
C LEU A 326 -27.29 -15.68 3.42
N LYS A 327 -27.16 -16.05 4.69
CA LYS A 327 -28.10 -15.60 5.73
C LYS A 327 -27.73 -14.19 6.15
N ASN A 328 -28.71 -13.41 6.60
CA ASN A 328 -28.47 -12.11 7.20
C ASN A 328 -27.51 -12.17 8.37
N THR A 329 -27.42 -13.30 9.08
CA THR A 329 -26.45 -13.52 10.16
C THR A 329 -25.00 -13.71 9.67
N GLY A 330 -24.71 -13.52 8.38
CA GLY A 330 -23.37 -13.70 7.80
C GLY A 330 -23.05 -15.12 7.32
N ALA A 331 -23.82 -16.13 7.73
CA ALA A 331 -23.58 -17.52 7.37
C ALA A 331 -23.82 -17.79 5.88
N ALA A 332 -22.75 -18.01 5.14
CA ALA A 332 -22.73 -18.52 3.77
C ALA A 332 -22.80 -20.05 3.80
N THR A 333 -23.70 -20.64 3.00
CA THR A 333 -23.86 -22.10 2.86
C THR A 333 -24.12 -22.45 1.42
N ARG A 334 -23.76 -23.69 1.05
CA ARG A 334 -23.95 -24.16 -0.31
C ARG A 334 -24.50 -25.57 -0.38
N LYS A 335 -25.19 -25.85 -1.48
CA LYS A 335 -25.68 -27.18 -1.84
C LYS A 335 -24.93 -27.64 -3.08
N PHE A 336 -24.36 -28.84 -3.01
CA PHE A 336 -23.59 -29.42 -4.12
C PHE A 336 -24.14 -30.81 -4.46
N ASN A 337 -24.40 -31.06 -5.75
CA ASN A 337 -24.87 -32.36 -6.27
C ASN A 337 -26.03 -32.98 -5.44
N SER A 338 -27.02 -32.16 -5.07
CA SER A 338 -28.17 -32.53 -4.23
C SER A 338 -27.87 -32.83 -2.76
N VAL A 339 -26.61 -32.79 -2.33
CA VAL A 339 -26.22 -32.89 -0.91
C VAL A 339 -26.26 -31.49 -0.30
N THR A 340 -27.05 -31.35 0.76
CA THR A 340 -27.04 -30.15 1.59
C THR A 340 -25.79 -30.19 2.46
N ASP A 341 -24.83 -29.33 2.17
CA ASP A 341 -23.71 -29.07 3.08
C ASP A 341 -24.08 -27.91 4.00
N ASN A 342 -24.16 -28.22 5.29
CA ASN A 342 -24.51 -27.25 6.33
C ASN A 342 -23.28 -26.73 7.09
N SER A 343 -22.05 -27.10 6.71
CA SER A 343 -20.82 -26.51 7.27
C SER A 343 -20.57 -25.13 6.66
N GLY A 344 -21.50 -24.21 6.91
CA GLY A 344 -21.39 -22.82 6.48
C GLY A 344 -20.23 -22.09 7.15
N VAL A 345 -19.80 -21.00 6.53
CA VAL A 345 -18.81 -20.05 7.07
C VAL A 345 -19.45 -18.69 7.24
N ASP A 346 -19.07 -17.97 8.28
CA ASP A 346 -19.58 -16.62 8.54
C ASP A 346 -18.69 -15.60 7.83
N ILE A 347 -19.21 -14.98 6.77
CA ILE A 347 -18.48 -13.93 6.02
C ILE A 347 -18.75 -12.53 6.56
N PHE A 348 -19.86 -12.36 7.29
CA PHE A 348 -20.16 -11.14 8.07
C PHE A 348 -20.12 -11.45 9.57
N ALA A 349 -19.59 -10.50 10.35
CA ALA A 349 -19.53 -10.59 11.80
C ALA A 349 -20.86 -10.20 12.48
N ASP A 350 -21.72 -9.47 11.77
CA ASP A 350 -23.00 -8.96 12.26
C ASP A 350 -24.13 -9.12 11.23
N THR A 351 -25.33 -8.63 11.60
CA THR A 351 -26.54 -8.89 10.82
C THR A 351 -26.70 -7.92 9.66
N ALA A 352 -26.67 -8.44 8.43
CA ALA A 352 -26.91 -7.70 7.20
C ALA A 352 -28.40 -7.51 6.87
N ASN A 353 -28.76 -6.38 6.26
CA ASN A 353 -30.13 -6.17 5.78
C ASN A 353 -30.35 -6.75 4.37
N LEU A 354 -30.32 -8.07 4.25
CA LEU A 354 -30.46 -8.77 2.96
C LEU A 354 -31.90 -8.81 2.40
N ALA A 355 -32.89 -8.33 3.16
CA ALA A 355 -34.30 -8.41 2.78
C ALA A 355 -34.83 -7.09 2.17
N GLY A 356 -34.03 -6.02 2.18
CA GLY A 356 -34.49 -4.64 2.03
C GLY A 356 -34.15 -3.92 0.71
N GLY A 357 -33.58 -4.60 -0.28
CA GLY A 357 -33.33 -3.98 -1.60
C GLY A 357 -31.90 -4.06 -2.15
N ILE A 358 -30.96 -4.72 -1.46
CA ILE A 358 -29.62 -5.00 -2.02
C ILE A 358 -29.76 -5.71 -3.38
N GLY A 359 -29.02 -5.25 -4.38
CA GLY A 359 -28.98 -5.86 -5.70
C GLY A 359 -28.31 -7.22 -5.64
N LEU A 360 -29.04 -8.29 -5.99
CA LEU A 360 -28.48 -9.65 -5.99
C LEU A 360 -28.31 -10.13 -7.44
N THR A 361 -27.09 -10.50 -7.80
CA THR A 361 -26.75 -10.91 -9.17
C THR A 361 -25.93 -12.21 -9.17
N PHE A 362 -25.80 -12.86 -10.32
CA PHE A 362 -24.96 -14.03 -10.53
C PHE A 362 -24.11 -13.82 -11.77
N ALA A 363 -22.81 -14.10 -11.64
CA ALA A 363 -21.86 -14.04 -12.74
C ALA A 363 -21.15 -15.38 -12.93
N VAL A 364 -20.99 -15.79 -14.18
CA VAL A 364 -20.16 -16.93 -14.56
C VAL A 364 -18.83 -16.36 -15.05
N MET A 365 -17.73 -16.78 -14.44
CA MET A 365 -16.37 -16.60 -14.96
C MET A 365 -16.20 -17.47 -16.23
N ASN A 366 -16.89 -17.11 -17.33
CA ASN A 366 -16.59 -17.62 -18.68
C ASN A 366 -15.85 -16.58 -19.54
N ALA A 367 -15.83 -15.35 -19.04
CA ALA A 367 -14.95 -14.27 -19.40
C ALA A 367 -14.21 -13.93 -18.11
N THR A 368 -12.91 -13.75 -18.21
CA THR A 368 -12.07 -13.11 -17.20
C THR A 368 -12.78 -11.87 -16.63
N ILE A 369 -13.14 -11.85 -15.35
CA ILE A 369 -13.44 -10.59 -14.64
C ILE A 369 -12.08 -10.03 -14.19
N SER A 370 -11.17 -9.91 -15.15
CA SER A 370 -9.83 -9.38 -14.90
C SER A 370 -9.97 -7.90 -14.61
N GLY A 371 -9.25 -7.43 -13.59
CA GLY A 371 -9.12 -6.01 -13.27
C GLY A 371 -9.98 -5.47 -12.12
N ILE A 372 -10.88 -6.27 -11.53
CA ILE A 372 -11.47 -5.93 -10.23
C ILE A 372 -10.60 -6.57 -9.15
N VAL A 373 -9.64 -5.79 -8.65
CA VAL A 373 -8.70 -6.18 -7.60
C VAL A 373 -8.98 -5.40 -6.33
N THR A 374 -8.94 -6.09 -5.20
CA THR A 374 -9.03 -5.44 -3.88
C THR A 374 -7.66 -5.06 -3.36
N SER A 375 -7.56 -4.35 -2.24
CA SER A 375 -6.29 -3.86 -1.65
C SER A 375 -5.25 -4.93 -1.32
N GLN A 376 -5.59 -6.21 -1.48
CA GLN A 376 -4.70 -7.35 -1.28
C GLN A 376 -4.47 -8.19 -2.55
N GLY A 377 -4.80 -7.65 -3.73
CA GLY A 377 -4.60 -8.34 -5.01
C GLY A 377 -5.55 -9.52 -5.26
N LEU A 378 -6.62 -9.65 -4.46
CA LEU A 378 -7.68 -10.62 -4.76
C LEU A 378 -8.40 -10.14 -6.02
N ALA A 379 -8.21 -10.87 -7.13
CA ALA A 379 -8.83 -10.65 -8.43
C ALA A 379 -10.12 -11.48 -8.60
N LEU A 380 -10.96 -11.10 -9.58
CA LEU A 380 -12.24 -11.74 -9.90
C LEU A 380 -12.26 -12.57 -11.19
#